data_AF-A0A7J9MDI4-F1
#
_entry.id   AF-A0A7J9MDI4-F1
#
_cell.length_a   1.000
_cell.length_b   1.000
_cell.length_c   1.000
_cell.angle_alpha   90.00
_cell.angle_beta   90.00
_cell.angle_gamma   90.00
#
_symmetry.space_group_name_H-M   'P 1'
#
loop_
_entity.id
_entity.type
_entity.pdbx_description
1 polymer ?
#
loop_
_entity_poly.entity_id
_entity_poly.type
_entity_poly.pdbx_seq_one_letter_code
_entity_poly.pdbx_strand_id
1 'polypeptide(L)'
;MIQLLFMVIFSEMAVIMVLSFKTPFRKLVIMGLDRLKRGRGPVVVKTVAGTVVVVMVSSVYSMMEIQKRWVDDDGPVSSTDQVLMVRYLLEATLMGATIFLALMIDRLHHYIRELRIRRKTMDAVKKQGQGSDDKKPDGFDKVKSLEEEVMTLREKLKQLESDIEAKTKQINAAEVNTVALRKQSEGLLLEYDRLLEENESLRGQLQSLDRKLSRSDSKKNL
;
A
#
# COMPACT_ATOMS: atom_id res chain seq x y z
N MET A 1 -40.46 10.79 37.82
CA MET A 1 -39.47 10.96 36.73
C MET A 1 -38.03 10.79 37.21
N ILE A 2 -37.58 11.53 38.22
CA ILE A 2 -36.19 11.53 38.71
C ILE A 2 -35.65 10.12 39.05
N GLN A 3 -36.40 9.29 39.79
CA GLN A 3 -35.96 7.91 40.12
C GLN A 3 -35.76 7.02 38.88
N LEU A 4 -36.62 7.16 37.86
CA LEU A 4 -36.49 6.42 36.61
C LEU A 4 -35.26 6.90 35.83
N LEU A 5 -35.02 8.20 35.77
CA LEU A 5 -33.83 8.76 35.11
C LEU A 5 -32.54 8.28 35.80
N PHE A 6 -32.50 8.22 37.14
CA PHE A 6 -31.37 7.63 37.86
C PHE A 6 -31.15 6.15 37.53
N MET A 7 -32.23 5.36 37.44
CA MET A 7 -32.14 3.95 37.07
C MET A 7 -31.60 3.77 35.64
N VAL A 8 -32.05 4.62 34.71
CA VAL A 8 -31.55 4.64 33.33
C VAL A 8 -30.07 4.99 33.29
N ILE A 9 -29.63 6.06 33.95
CA ILE A 9 -28.21 6.45 34.03
C ILE A 9 -27.38 5.31 34.62
N PHE A 10 -27.85 4.68 35.69
CA PHE A 10 -27.14 3.56 36.31
C PHE A 10 -26.99 2.37 35.34
N SER A 11 -28.04 2.07 34.57
CA SER A 11 -27.99 1.04 33.53
C SER A 11 -27.04 1.39 32.39
N GLU A 12 -26.99 2.66 31.96
CA GLU A 12 -26.07 3.16 30.93
C GLU A 12 -24.61 3.10 31.39
N MET A 13 -24.36 3.51 32.64
CA MET A 13 -23.03 3.40 33.26
C MET A 13 -22.59 1.94 33.38
N ALA A 14 -23.50 1.03 33.75
CA ALA A 14 -23.19 -0.40 33.78
C ALA A 14 -22.84 -0.94 32.38
N VAL A 15 -23.56 -0.51 31.34
CA VAL A 15 -23.26 -0.86 29.94
C VAL A 15 -21.87 -0.35 29.53
N ILE A 16 -21.53 0.90 29.86
CA ILE A 16 -20.21 1.49 29.58
C ILE A 16 -19.10 0.75 30.34
N MET A 17 -19.31 0.43 31.61
CA MET A 17 -18.37 -0.33 32.45
C MET A 17 -18.08 -1.70 31.84
N VAL A 18 -19.13 -2.45 31.46
CA VAL A 18 -18.99 -3.77 30.82
C VAL A 18 -18.29 -3.68 29.46
N LEU A 19 -18.49 -2.58 28.73
CA LEU A 19 -17.83 -2.32 27.44
C LEU A 19 -16.34 -1.99 27.58
N SER A 20 -15.95 -1.29 28.65
CA SER A 20 -14.58 -0.91 28.98
C SER A 20 -13.73 -2.08 29.45
N PHE A 21 -14.30 -3.00 30.21
CA PHE A 21 -13.58 -4.20 30.63
C PHE A 21 -13.47 -5.23 29.50
N LYS A 22 -12.30 -5.85 29.37
CA LYS A 22 -11.99 -6.92 28.40
C LYS A 22 -12.62 -8.25 28.82
N THR A 23 -13.95 -8.25 29.03
CA THR A 23 -14.72 -9.38 29.58
C THR A 23 -15.53 -10.10 28.49
N PRO A 24 -15.88 -11.38 28.70
CA PRO A 24 -16.78 -12.12 27.78
C PRO A 24 -18.17 -11.46 27.65
N PHE A 25 -18.59 -10.69 28.66
CA PHE A 25 -19.84 -9.92 28.64
C PHE A 25 -19.89 -8.86 27.54
N ARG A 26 -18.73 -8.35 27.11
CA ARG A 26 -18.64 -7.45 25.95
C ARG A 26 -19.30 -8.06 24.72
N LYS A 27 -19.12 -9.37 24.50
CA LYS A 27 -19.75 -10.09 23.36
C LYS A 27 -21.27 -10.15 23.51
N LEU A 28 -21.78 -10.40 24.72
CA LEU A 28 -23.22 -10.40 25.02
C LEU A 28 -23.84 -9.02 24.81
N VAL A 29 -23.24 -7.98 25.38
CA VAL A 29 -23.73 -6.60 25.27
C VAL A 29 -23.78 -6.16 23.82
N ILE A 30 -22.75 -6.46 23.02
CA ILE A 30 -22.77 -6.12 21.60
C ILE A 30 -23.82 -6.94 20.83
N MET A 31 -24.02 -8.22 21.18
CA MET A 31 -25.05 -9.05 20.56
C MET A 31 -26.47 -8.58 20.92
N GLY A 32 -26.66 -8.09 22.15
CA GLY A 32 -27.89 -7.44 22.60
C GLY A 32 -28.16 -6.14 21.86
N LEU A 33 -27.18 -5.23 21.81
CA LEU A 33 -27.29 -3.98 21.07
C LEU A 33 -27.51 -4.20 19.57
N ASP A 34 -26.84 -5.19 18.96
CA ASP A 34 -27.07 -5.53 17.55
C ASP A 34 -28.49 -6.00 17.30
N ARG A 35 -29.08 -6.82 18.19
CA ARG A 35 -30.47 -7.25 18.04
C ARG A 35 -31.45 -6.08 18.17
N LEU A 36 -31.20 -5.17 19.10
CA LEU A 36 -32.04 -3.98 19.30
C LEU A 36 -31.97 -3.02 18.11
N LYS A 37 -30.82 -2.92 17.44
CA LYS A 37 -30.56 -1.92 16.39
C LYS A 37 -30.72 -2.45 14.95
N ARG A 38 -30.94 -3.75 14.72
CA ARG A 38 -31.03 -4.38 13.38
C ARG A 38 -32.42 -4.35 12.74
N GLY A 39 -33.45 -3.86 13.44
CA GLY A 39 -34.81 -3.69 12.93
C GLY A 39 -35.24 -2.22 12.78
N ARG A 40 -36.48 -1.89 13.14
CA ARG A 40 -37.02 -0.51 13.24
C ARG A 40 -36.33 0.37 14.31
N GLY A 41 -35.34 -0.18 15.04
CA GLY A 41 -34.63 0.47 16.14
C GLY A 41 -34.05 1.86 15.83
N PRO A 42 -33.42 2.12 14.67
CA PRO A 42 -32.90 3.45 14.36
C PRO A 42 -33.98 4.53 14.25
N VAL A 43 -35.19 4.16 13.80
CA VAL A 43 -36.32 5.09 13.69
C VAL A 43 -36.88 5.36 15.08
N VAL A 44 -37.09 4.32 15.89
CA VAL A 44 -37.63 4.44 17.25
C VAL A 44 -36.69 5.21 18.18
N VAL A 45 -35.37 4.98 18.09
CA VAL A 45 -34.40 5.74 18.90
C VAL A 45 -34.39 7.22 18.51
N LYS A 46 -34.52 7.54 17.22
CA LYS A 46 -34.61 8.94 16.75
C LYS A 46 -35.90 9.61 17.23
N THR A 47 -37.04 8.92 17.20
CA THR A 47 -38.31 9.49 17.66
C THR A 47 -38.31 9.67 19.18
N VAL A 48 -37.81 8.69 19.94
CA VAL A 48 -37.72 8.79 21.41
C VAL A 48 -36.75 9.90 21.81
N ALA A 49 -35.56 9.96 21.20
CA ALA A 49 -34.62 11.06 21.45
C ALA A 49 -35.25 12.43 21.15
N GLY A 50 -35.99 12.55 20.04
CA GLY A 50 -36.74 13.77 19.71
C GLY A 50 -37.76 14.14 20.79
N THR A 51 -38.56 13.18 21.27
CA THR A 51 -39.54 13.45 22.34
C THR A 51 -38.88 13.87 23.65
N VAL A 52 -37.78 13.25 24.07
CA VAL A 52 -37.08 13.62 25.31
C VAL A 52 -36.44 15.01 25.18
N VAL A 53 -35.91 15.36 24.01
CA VAL A 53 -35.41 16.73 23.75
C VAL A 53 -36.52 17.77 23.85
N VAL A 54 -37.69 17.49 23.27
CA VAL A 54 -38.85 18.40 23.37
C VAL A 54 -39.29 18.58 24.83
N VAL A 55 -39.37 17.49 25.60
CA VAL A 55 -39.71 17.55 27.03
C VAL A 55 -38.64 18.32 27.82
N MET A 56 -37.35 18.11 27.51
CA MET A 56 -36.26 18.84 28.13
C MET A 56 -36.33 20.35 27.84
N VAL A 57 -36.63 20.75 26.60
CA VAL A 57 -36.84 22.16 26.24
C VAL A 57 -38.05 22.75 26.97
N SER A 58 -39.14 21.99 27.12
CA SER A 58 -40.30 22.41 27.91
C SER A 58 -39.93 22.64 29.38
N SER A 59 -39.13 21.76 30.00
CA SER A 59 -38.69 21.94 31.39
C SER A 59 -37.80 23.18 31.56
N VAL A 60 -36.91 23.46 30.60
CA VAL A 60 -36.09 24.68 30.60
C VAL A 60 -36.95 25.94 30.39
N TYR A 61 -37.96 25.87 29.53
CA TYR A 61 -38.88 26.98 29.30
C TYR A 61 -39.69 27.31 30.55
N SER A 62 -40.23 26.29 31.25
CA SER A 62 -40.92 26.48 32.52
C SER A 62 -40.00 27.07 33.61
N MET A 63 -38.73 26.67 33.64
CA MET A 63 -37.74 27.28 34.54
C MET A 63 -37.52 28.76 34.21
N MET A 64 -37.39 29.10 32.92
CA MET A 64 -37.18 30.47 32.46
C MET A 64 -38.41 31.35 32.68
N GLU A 65 -39.62 30.79 32.56
CA GLU A 65 -40.87 31.47 32.88
C GLU A 65 -40.97 31.78 34.37
N ILE A 66 -40.62 30.82 35.23
CA ILE A 66 -40.53 31.03 36.68
C ILE A 66 -39.49 32.12 36.96
N GLN A 67 -38.26 32.00 36.44
CA GLN A 67 -37.22 33.00 36.64
C GLN A 67 -37.62 34.40 36.14
N LYS A 68 -38.37 34.52 35.05
CA LYS A 68 -38.85 35.81 34.54
C LYS A 68 -39.90 36.42 35.48
N ARG A 69 -40.83 35.61 36.00
CA ARG A 69 -41.77 36.05 37.05
C ARG A 69 -41.05 36.50 38.33
N TRP A 70 -39.88 35.94 38.66
CA TRP A 70 -39.06 36.37 39.80
C TRP A 70 -38.35 37.71 39.60
N VAL A 71 -38.11 38.13 38.35
CA VAL A 71 -37.49 39.43 38.03
C VAL A 71 -38.54 40.54 37.99
N ASP A 72 -39.78 40.21 37.63
CA ASP A 72 -40.89 41.16 37.53
C ASP A 72 -41.64 41.39 38.87
N ASP A 73 -41.51 40.49 39.86
CA ASP A 73 -42.26 40.54 41.13
C ASP A 73 -41.29 40.70 42.33
N ASP A 74 -41.23 41.89 42.92
CA ASP A 74 -40.33 42.30 44.04
C ASP A 74 -40.81 41.75 45.42
N GLY A 75 -41.28 40.50 45.44
CA GLY A 75 -41.95 39.86 46.58
C GLY A 75 -41.08 38.82 47.33
N PRO A 76 -41.35 38.57 48.63
CA PRO A 76 -40.54 37.68 49.45
C PRO A 76 -40.60 36.23 48.96
N VAL A 77 -39.41 35.63 48.86
CA VAL A 77 -39.14 34.31 48.28
C VAL A 77 -40.01 33.22 48.90
N SER A 78 -40.98 32.69 48.15
CA SER A 78 -41.76 31.53 48.59
C SER A 78 -40.89 30.27 48.54
N SER A 79 -40.71 29.60 49.68
CA SER A 79 -39.90 28.37 49.78
C SER A 79 -40.36 27.25 48.83
N THR A 80 -41.62 27.29 48.39
CA THR A 80 -42.20 26.34 47.44
C THR A 80 -41.63 26.49 46.03
N ASP A 81 -41.40 27.73 45.57
CA ASP A 81 -40.93 28.01 44.22
C ASP A 81 -39.45 27.69 44.06
N GLN A 82 -38.66 27.86 45.13
CA GLN A 82 -37.26 27.42 45.17
C GLN A 82 -37.14 25.89 45.02
N VAL A 83 -38.01 25.12 45.68
CA VAL A 83 -38.04 23.66 45.57
C VAL A 83 -38.47 23.21 44.18
N LEU A 84 -39.43 23.92 43.56
CA LEU A 84 -39.91 23.61 42.22
C LEU A 84 -38.84 23.89 41.16
N MET A 85 -38.12 25.01 41.27
CA MET A 85 -37.00 25.36 40.39
C MET A 85 -35.87 24.33 40.46
N VAL A 86 -35.44 23.95 41.67
CA VAL A 86 -34.38 22.94 41.86
C VAL A 86 -34.80 21.58 41.29
N ARG A 87 -36.08 21.22 41.42
CA ARG A 87 -36.60 19.98 40.82
C ARG A 87 -36.55 20.00 39.29
N TYR A 88 -37.03 21.07 38.64
CA TYR A 88 -36.96 21.18 37.18
C TYR A 88 -35.53 21.25 36.66
N LEU A 89 -34.63 21.94 37.36
CA LEU A 89 -33.21 21.98 37.03
C LEU A 89 -32.57 20.60 37.13
N LEU A 90 -32.85 19.86 38.20
CA LEU A 90 -32.36 18.49 38.38
C LEU A 90 -32.92 17.54 37.31
N GLU A 91 -34.21 17.69 36.97
CA GLU A 91 -34.85 16.87 35.95
C GLU A 91 -34.31 17.15 34.54
N ALA A 92 -34.12 18.42 34.19
CA ALA A 92 -33.55 18.83 32.90
C ALA A 92 -32.09 18.38 32.75
N THR A 93 -31.27 18.51 33.80
CA THR A 93 -29.87 18.05 33.78
C THR A 93 -29.76 16.52 33.70
N LEU A 94 -30.62 15.77 34.41
CA LEU A 94 -30.67 14.31 34.27
C LEU A 94 -31.14 13.89 32.87
N MET A 95 -32.18 14.53 32.32
CA MET A 95 -32.64 14.23 30.95
C MET A 95 -31.53 14.48 29.93
N GLY A 96 -30.84 15.62 30.03
CA GLY A 96 -29.68 15.93 29.17
C GLY A 96 -28.56 14.89 29.30
N ALA A 97 -28.25 14.47 30.53
CA ALA A 97 -27.24 13.43 30.79
C ALA A 97 -27.63 12.07 30.16
N THR A 98 -28.89 11.64 30.27
CA THR A 98 -29.36 10.39 29.62
C THR A 98 -29.28 10.46 28.10
N ILE A 99 -29.68 11.59 27.49
CA ILE A 99 -29.57 11.77 26.04
C ILE A 99 -28.10 11.71 25.61
N PHE A 100 -27.22 12.39 26.34
CA PHE A 100 -25.78 12.41 26.06
C PHE A 100 -25.17 11.01 26.16
N LEU A 101 -25.49 10.26 27.21
CA LEU A 101 -25.01 8.88 27.41
C LEU A 101 -25.55 7.94 26.34
N ALA A 102 -26.84 8.04 25.98
CA ALA A 102 -27.44 7.28 24.89
C ALA A 102 -26.73 7.54 23.54
N LEU A 103 -26.38 8.79 23.22
CA LEU A 103 -25.62 9.14 22.02
C LEU A 103 -24.17 8.61 22.07
N MET A 104 -23.52 8.69 23.22
CA MET A 104 -22.19 8.10 23.42
C MET A 104 -22.20 6.59 23.20
N ILE A 105 -23.22 5.89 23.71
CA ILE A 105 -23.41 4.46 23.47
C ILE A 105 -23.66 4.17 21.98
N ASP A 106 -24.43 5.02 21.28
CA ASP A 106 -24.69 4.90 19.86
C ASP A 106 -23.39 4.96 19.03
N ARG A 107 -22.54 5.94 19.35
CA ARG A 107 -21.24 6.16 18.70
C ARG A 107 -20.25 5.04 19.00
N LEU A 108 -20.18 4.60 20.25
CA LEU A 108 -19.36 3.45 20.66
C LEU A 108 -19.81 2.17 19.95
N HIS A 109 -21.11 1.95 19.82
CA HIS A 109 -21.64 0.80 19.09
C HIS A 109 -21.26 0.84 17.61
N HIS A 110 -21.34 2.01 16.96
CA HIS A 110 -20.88 2.17 15.58
C HIS A 110 -19.40 1.81 15.43
N TYR A 111 -18.55 2.34 16.31
CA TYR A 111 -17.12 2.06 16.31
C TYR A 111 -16.82 0.56 16.52
N ILE A 112 -17.56 -0.09 17.44
CA ILE A 112 -17.43 -1.53 17.69
C ILE A 112 -17.87 -2.37 16.50
N ARG A 113 -18.93 -1.96 15.79
CA ARG A 113 -19.40 -2.64 14.58
C ARG A 113 -18.34 -2.58 13.50
N GLU A 114 -17.72 -1.42 13.30
CA GLU A 114 -16.64 -1.24 12.34
C GLU A 114 -15.42 -2.09 12.69
N LEU A 115 -15.00 -2.08 13.96
CA LEU A 115 -13.93 -2.95 14.47
C LEU A 115 -14.25 -4.45 14.30
N ARG A 116 -15.51 -4.86 14.41
CA ARG A 116 -15.93 -6.24 14.20
C ARG A 116 -15.88 -6.64 12.73
N ILE A 117 -16.28 -5.76 11.81
CA ILE A 117 -16.18 -6.02 10.37
C ILE A 117 -14.71 -6.23 9.99
N ARG A 118 -13.83 -5.33 10.43
CA ARG A 118 -12.36 -5.45 10.25
C ARG A 118 -11.81 -6.76 10.82
N ARG A 119 -12.27 -7.16 12.02
CA ARG A 119 -11.86 -8.44 12.62
C ARG A 119 -12.41 -9.64 11.85
N LYS A 120 -13.65 -9.60 11.37
CA LYS A 120 -14.24 -10.67 10.55
C LYS A 120 -13.56 -10.79 9.19
N THR A 121 -13.17 -9.70 8.55
CA THR A 121 -12.39 -9.75 7.30
C THR A 121 -11.00 -10.29 7.56
N MET A 122 -10.35 -9.91 8.67
CA MET A 122 -9.07 -10.47 9.08
C MET A 122 -9.16 -11.97 9.44
N ASP A 123 -10.21 -12.37 10.17
CA ASP A 123 -10.48 -13.77 10.52
C ASP A 123 -10.89 -14.58 9.28
N ALA A 124 -11.57 -13.98 8.29
CA ALA A 124 -11.89 -14.63 7.02
C ALA A 124 -10.65 -14.79 6.13
N VAL A 125 -9.78 -13.78 6.07
CA VAL A 125 -8.47 -13.88 5.41
C VAL A 125 -7.59 -14.91 6.12
N LYS A 126 -7.60 -14.94 7.45
CA LYS A 126 -6.89 -15.95 8.24
C LYS A 126 -7.47 -17.35 8.06
N LYS A 127 -8.81 -17.51 8.01
CA LYS A 127 -9.47 -18.79 7.72
C LYS A 127 -9.34 -19.20 6.26
N GLN A 128 -9.21 -18.27 5.32
CA GLN A 128 -8.86 -18.57 3.94
C GLN A 128 -7.40 -19.06 3.85
N GLY A 129 -6.50 -18.50 4.66
CA GLY A 129 -5.13 -19.00 4.82
C GLY A 129 -5.00 -20.27 5.67
N GLN A 130 -5.98 -20.59 6.52
CA GLN A 130 -5.97 -21.77 7.40
C GLN A 130 -6.84 -22.93 6.87
N GLY A 131 -7.81 -22.65 6.00
CA GLY A 131 -8.55 -23.65 5.21
C GLY A 131 -7.70 -24.25 4.07
N SER A 132 -6.55 -23.66 3.81
CA SER A 132 -5.47 -24.22 2.97
C SER A 132 -4.45 -25.05 3.75
N ASP A 133 -4.58 -25.19 5.07
CA ASP A 133 -3.64 -25.97 5.91
C ASP A 133 -4.08 -27.43 6.12
N ASP A 134 -5.37 -27.76 5.92
CA ASP A 134 -5.91 -29.12 6.09
C ASP A 134 -6.06 -29.90 4.76
N LYS A 135 -5.50 -29.33 3.68
CA LYS A 135 -5.13 -30.03 2.45
C LYS A 135 -3.62 -29.92 2.28
N LYS A 136 -2.88 -30.96 2.69
CA LYS A 136 -1.50 -31.20 2.23
C LYS A 136 -1.44 -31.19 0.68
N PRO A 137 -0.29 -30.95 0.04
CA PRO A 137 0.52 -29.74 0.01
C PRO A 137 0.66 -29.24 -1.45
N ASP A 138 -0.45 -29.05 -2.17
CA ASP A 138 -0.39 -28.71 -3.61
C ASP A 138 0.28 -27.35 -3.88
N GLY A 139 0.30 -26.46 -2.89
CA GLY A 139 1.06 -25.21 -2.93
C GLY A 139 2.53 -25.35 -2.51
N PHE A 140 2.85 -26.23 -1.55
CA PHE A 140 4.23 -26.36 -1.04
C PHE A 140 5.10 -27.17 -1.99
N ASP A 141 4.58 -28.23 -2.60
CA ASP A 141 5.30 -28.99 -3.63
C ASP A 141 5.53 -28.15 -4.88
N LYS A 142 4.58 -27.29 -5.23
CA LYS A 142 4.68 -26.39 -6.38
C LYS A 142 5.60 -25.19 -6.11
N VAL A 143 5.61 -24.67 -4.88
CA VAL A 143 6.58 -23.65 -4.45
C VAL A 143 7.98 -24.25 -4.43
N LYS A 144 8.15 -25.48 -3.95
CA LYS A 144 9.43 -26.17 -3.96
C LYS A 144 9.91 -26.51 -5.37
N SER A 145 9.03 -26.96 -6.26
CA SER A 145 9.37 -27.19 -7.67
C SER A 145 9.70 -25.89 -8.39
N LEU A 146 8.97 -24.80 -8.13
CA LEU A 146 9.28 -23.46 -8.64
C LEU A 146 10.60 -22.94 -8.10
N GLU A 147 10.93 -23.21 -6.83
CA GLU A 147 12.20 -22.81 -6.22
C GLU A 147 13.37 -23.59 -6.84
N GLU A 148 13.21 -24.88 -7.09
CA GLU A 148 14.17 -25.72 -7.82
C GLU A 148 14.33 -25.25 -9.29
N GLU A 149 13.24 -24.90 -9.98
CA GLU A 149 13.28 -24.31 -11.32
C GLU A 149 13.99 -22.94 -11.32
N VAL A 150 13.75 -22.09 -10.32
CA VAL A 150 14.44 -20.81 -10.19
C VAL A 150 15.94 -21.00 -9.92
N MET A 151 16.32 -21.99 -9.11
CA MET A 151 17.72 -22.33 -8.88
C MET A 151 18.41 -22.82 -10.17
N THR A 152 17.79 -23.75 -10.88
CA THR A 152 18.34 -24.27 -12.16
C THR A 152 18.40 -23.18 -13.25
N LEU A 153 17.41 -22.29 -13.31
CA LEU A 153 17.43 -21.15 -14.23
C LEU A 153 18.53 -20.15 -13.87
N ARG A 154 18.78 -19.89 -12.58
CA ARG A 154 19.89 -19.04 -12.13
C ARG A 154 21.24 -19.66 -12.47
N GLU A 155 21.41 -20.96 -12.31
CA GLU A 155 22.63 -21.66 -12.70
C GLU A 155 22.87 -21.58 -14.21
N LYS A 156 21.84 -21.84 -15.03
CA LYS A 156 21.93 -21.68 -16.50
C LYS A 156 22.24 -20.24 -16.91
N LEU A 157 21.66 -19.26 -16.23
CA LEU A 157 21.93 -17.85 -16.51
C LEU A 157 23.40 -17.51 -16.22
N LYS A 158 23.92 -17.96 -15.08
CA LYS A 158 25.34 -17.79 -14.74
C LYS A 158 26.27 -18.50 -15.73
N GLN A 159 25.89 -19.69 -16.19
CA GLN A 159 26.65 -20.42 -17.21
C GLN A 159 26.65 -19.68 -18.56
N LEU A 160 25.48 -19.22 -19.03
CA LEU A 160 25.36 -18.43 -20.25
C LEU A 160 26.16 -17.13 -20.17
N GLU A 161 26.15 -16.46 -19.02
CA GLU A 161 26.94 -15.25 -18.79
C GLU A 161 28.45 -15.53 -18.92
N SER A 162 28.93 -16.62 -18.33
CA SER A 162 30.34 -17.03 -18.47
C SER A 162 30.71 -17.44 -19.92
N ASP A 163 29.79 -18.09 -20.64
CA ASP A 163 29.99 -18.47 -22.04
C ASP A 163 30.01 -17.24 -22.95
N ILE A 164 29.15 -16.23 -22.69
CA ILE A 164 29.16 -14.95 -23.40
C ILE A 164 30.48 -14.22 -23.15
N GLU A 165 30.95 -14.17 -21.89
CA GLU A 165 32.24 -13.54 -21.56
C GLU A 165 33.40 -14.24 -22.27
N ALA A 166 33.43 -15.57 -22.26
CA ALA A 166 34.45 -16.37 -22.95
C ALA A 166 34.41 -16.16 -24.48
N LYS A 167 33.22 -16.19 -25.10
CA LYS A 167 33.05 -15.92 -26.54
C LYS A 167 33.45 -14.51 -26.91
N THR A 168 33.15 -13.52 -26.06
CA THR A 168 33.56 -12.13 -26.28
C THR A 168 35.09 -12.00 -26.28
N LYS A 169 35.78 -12.64 -25.34
CA LYS A 169 37.26 -12.69 -25.32
C LYS A 169 37.83 -13.37 -26.58
N GLN A 170 37.22 -14.47 -27.03
CA GLN A 170 37.63 -15.14 -28.27
C GLN A 170 37.40 -14.26 -29.51
N ILE A 171 36.26 -13.57 -29.61
CA ILE A 171 35.98 -12.64 -30.70
C ILE A 171 37.01 -11.52 -30.71
N ASN A 172 37.30 -10.90 -29.57
CA ASN A 172 38.30 -9.83 -29.49
C ASN A 172 39.71 -10.34 -29.88
N ALA A 173 40.09 -11.54 -29.44
CA ALA A 173 41.37 -12.14 -29.82
C ALA A 173 41.44 -12.45 -31.33
N ALA A 174 40.35 -12.98 -31.90
CA ALA A 174 40.23 -13.22 -33.32
C ALA A 174 40.27 -11.91 -34.12
N GLU A 175 39.58 -10.87 -33.66
CA GLU A 175 39.58 -9.54 -34.27
C GLU A 175 41.00 -8.96 -34.32
N VAL A 176 41.73 -8.96 -33.19
CA VAL A 176 43.13 -8.52 -33.14
C VAL A 176 44.00 -9.31 -34.14
N ASN A 177 43.79 -10.62 -34.25
CA ASN A 177 44.52 -11.45 -35.22
C ASN A 177 44.15 -11.09 -36.67
N THR A 178 42.87 -10.88 -36.99
CA THR A 178 42.44 -10.47 -38.32
C THR A 178 42.99 -9.09 -38.71
N VAL A 179 43.06 -8.15 -37.78
CA VAL A 179 43.65 -6.83 -37.99
C VAL A 179 45.16 -6.94 -38.22
N ALA A 180 45.86 -7.79 -37.47
CA ALA A 180 47.29 -8.04 -37.67
C ALA A 180 47.57 -8.68 -39.04
N LEU A 181 46.81 -9.71 -39.42
CA LEU A 181 46.92 -10.35 -40.74
C LEU A 181 46.61 -9.38 -41.88
N ARG A 182 45.56 -8.55 -41.72
CA ARG A 182 45.23 -7.50 -42.68
C ARG A 182 46.40 -6.54 -42.87
N LYS A 183 46.99 -6.03 -41.77
CA LYS A 183 48.16 -5.14 -41.83
C LYS A 183 49.36 -5.81 -42.49
N GLN A 184 49.59 -7.10 -42.22
CA GLN A 184 50.65 -7.86 -42.89
C GLN A 184 50.39 -7.98 -44.39
N SER A 185 49.15 -8.25 -44.81
CA SER A 185 48.78 -8.33 -46.23
C SER A 185 48.91 -6.97 -46.94
N GLU A 186 48.55 -5.88 -46.28
CA GLU A 186 48.74 -4.51 -46.80
C GLU A 186 50.24 -4.20 -46.98
N GLY A 187 51.08 -4.63 -46.04
CA GLY A 187 52.55 -4.51 -46.15
C GLY A 187 53.13 -5.31 -47.32
N LEU A 188 52.69 -6.57 -47.49
CA LEU A 188 53.13 -7.42 -48.62
C LEU A 188 52.70 -6.85 -49.98
N LEU A 189 51.52 -6.23 -50.06
CA LEU A 189 51.04 -5.59 -51.28
C LEU A 189 51.95 -4.42 -51.68
N LEU A 190 52.35 -3.57 -50.71
CA LEU A 190 53.29 -2.47 -50.97
C LEU A 190 54.67 -2.96 -51.42
N GLU A 191 55.17 -4.05 -50.84
CA GLU A 191 56.43 -4.67 -51.29
C GLU A 191 56.31 -5.25 -52.70
N TYR A 192 55.17 -5.86 -53.02
CA TYR A 192 54.89 -6.38 -54.35
C TYR A 192 54.88 -5.27 -55.41
N ASP A 193 54.17 -4.17 -55.16
CA ASP A 193 54.13 -3.01 -56.05
C ASP A 193 55.53 -2.41 -56.26
N ARG A 194 56.30 -2.25 -55.18
CA ARG A 194 57.68 -1.77 -55.25
C ARG A 194 58.59 -2.70 -56.08
N LEU A 195 58.47 -4.02 -55.91
CA LEU A 195 59.25 -4.99 -56.68
C LEU A 195 58.86 -5.00 -58.16
N LEU A 196 57.58 -4.78 -58.48
CA LEU A 196 57.12 -4.60 -59.86
C LEU A 196 57.76 -3.38 -60.51
N GLU A 197 57.75 -2.23 -59.82
CA GLU A 197 58.41 -1.00 -60.30
C GLU A 197 59.91 -1.22 -60.52
N GLU A 198 60.59 -1.90 -59.59
CA GLU A 198 62.01 -2.22 -59.72
C GLU A 198 62.26 -3.16 -60.92
N ASN A 199 61.40 -4.16 -61.13
CA ASN A 199 61.51 -5.07 -62.28
C ASN A 199 61.33 -4.35 -63.61
N GLU A 200 60.35 -3.45 -63.70
CA GLU A 200 60.14 -2.59 -64.88
C GLU A 200 61.35 -1.67 -65.12
N SER A 201 61.90 -1.07 -64.05
CA SER A 201 63.09 -0.22 -64.15
C SER A 201 64.30 -1.00 -64.66
N LEU A 202 64.53 -2.23 -64.17
CA LEU A 202 65.60 -3.11 -64.58
C LEU A 202 65.42 -3.56 -66.04
N ARG A 203 64.19 -3.88 -66.45
CA ARG A 203 63.86 -4.15 -67.86
C ARG A 203 64.17 -2.95 -68.75
N GLY A 204 63.82 -1.73 -68.32
CA GLY A 204 64.17 -0.49 -69.00
C GLY A 204 65.69 -0.29 -69.12
N GLN A 205 66.44 -0.55 -68.04
CA GLN A 205 67.90 -0.50 -68.05
C GLN A 205 68.51 -1.52 -69.02
N LEU A 206 68.02 -2.77 -69.03
CA LEU A 206 68.45 -3.82 -69.95
C LEU A 206 68.20 -3.44 -71.41
N GLN A 207 67.00 -2.97 -71.76
CA GLN A 207 66.70 -2.49 -73.11
C GLN A 207 67.61 -1.32 -73.53
N SER A 208 67.91 -0.42 -72.59
CA SER A 208 68.83 0.70 -72.86
C SER A 208 70.27 0.23 -73.11
N LEU A 209 70.74 -0.79 -72.37
CA LEU A 209 72.06 -1.40 -72.55
C LEU A 209 72.16 -2.16 -73.86
N ASP A 210 71.15 -2.97 -74.19
CA ASP A 210 71.07 -3.71 -75.45
C ASP A 210 71.10 -2.76 -76.67
N ARG A 211 70.36 -1.64 -76.59
CA ARG A 211 70.40 -0.60 -77.62
C ARG A 211 71.77 0.08 -77.73
N LYS A 212 72.48 0.28 -76.61
CA LYS A 212 73.85 0.82 -76.59
C LYS A 212 74.86 -0.17 -77.19
N LEU A 213 74.74 -1.46 -76.86
CA LEU A 213 75.60 -2.53 -77.39
C LEU A 213 75.40 -2.70 -78.91
N SER A 214 74.14 -2.75 -79.36
CA SER A 214 73.81 -2.79 -80.79
C SER A 214 74.38 -1.59 -81.57
N ARG A 215 74.33 -0.38 -80.98
CA ARG A 215 74.98 0.81 -81.57
C ARG A 215 76.51 0.72 -81.58
N SER A 216 77.12 0.09 -80.58
CA SER A 216 78.57 -0.14 -80.52
C SER A 216 79.03 -1.14 -81.59
N ASP A 217 78.31 -2.23 -81.80
CA ASP A 217 78.66 -3.25 -82.81
C ASP A 217 78.47 -2.72 -84.24
N SER A 218 77.49 -1.84 -84.48
CA SER A 218 77.38 -1.13 -85.76
C SER A 218 78.54 -0.16 -86.03
N LYS A 219 79.25 0.29 -84.97
CA LYS A 219 80.37 1.23 -85.08
C LYS A 219 81.73 0.55 -85.24
N LYS A 220 81.82 -0.76 -84.98
CA LYS A 220 83.03 -1.59 -85.19
C LYS A 220 83.08 -2.25 -86.57
N ASN A 221 81.97 -2.27 -87.30
CA ASN A 221 81.86 -2.87 -88.64
C ASN A 221 81.88 -1.82 -89.78
N LEU A 222 82.48 -0.65 -89.54
CA LEU A 222 82.72 0.39 -90.56
C LEU A 222 84.22 0.70 -90.66
#